data_AF-A0A9N9I7N1-F1
#
_entry.id   AF-A0A9N9I7N1-F1
#
_cell.length_a   1.000
_cell.length_b   1.000
_cell.length_c   1.000
_cell.angle_alpha   90.00
_cell.angle_beta   90.00
_cell.angle_gamma   90.00
#
_symmetry.space_group_name_H-M   'P 1'
#
loop_
_entity.id
_entity.type
_entity.pdbx_description
1 polymer ?
#
loop_
_entity_poly.entity_id
_entity_poly.type
_entity_poly.pdbx_seq_one_letter_code
_entity_poly.pdbx_strand_id
1 'polypeptide(L)'
;PWLYSELTQEQYQNLFYLSSEMTNEINQELYKYLQIIIDELINNLIIKLMKNSEQVGFIKKCLNCQTSNINNKKQLCPNCNTKLPTISKAKQLNEPLEVANIAKKSL
;
A
#
# COMPACT_ATOMS: atom_id res chain seq x y z
N PRO A 1 8.71 -68.40 -13.15
CA PRO A 1 9.71 -67.41 -13.60
C PRO A 1 9.18 -65.99 -13.40
N TRP A 2 9.92 -65.16 -12.67
CA TRP A 2 9.70 -63.71 -12.71
C TRP A 2 9.86 -63.29 -14.17
N LEU A 3 8.73 -62.98 -14.82
CA LEU A 3 8.58 -62.76 -16.25
C LEU A 3 8.85 -61.28 -16.59
N TYR A 4 9.82 -60.68 -15.90
CA TYR A 4 10.03 -59.24 -15.98
C TYR A 4 11.18 -58.97 -16.94
N SER A 5 10.80 -58.45 -18.12
CA SER A 5 11.67 -57.60 -18.93
C SER A 5 12.16 -56.44 -18.05
N GLU A 6 13.47 -56.21 -18.05
CA GLU A 6 14.06 -55.04 -17.40
C GLU A 6 13.31 -53.76 -17.83
N LEU A 7 13.13 -52.83 -16.88
CA LEU A 7 12.53 -51.53 -17.17
C LEU A 7 13.40 -50.79 -18.18
N THR A 8 12.76 -50.03 -19.07
CA THR A 8 13.49 -49.18 -19.99
C THR A 8 14.17 -48.04 -19.23
N GLN A 9 15.24 -47.48 -19.81
CA GLN A 9 15.93 -46.33 -19.23
C GLN A 9 14.97 -45.15 -18.95
N GLU A 10 14.00 -44.92 -19.83
CA GLU A 10 12.97 -43.88 -19.64
C GLU A 10 12.08 -44.14 -18.43
N GLN A 11 11.66 -45.40 -18.21
CA GLN A 11 10.90 -45.78 -17.03
C GLN A 11 11.71 -45.57 -15.74
N TYR A 12 13.00 -45.87 -15.76
CA TYR A 12 13.89 -45.53 -14.65
C TYR A 12 13.99 -44.03 -14.40
N GLN A 13 14.12 -43.21 -15.46
CA GLN A 13 14.15 -41.76 -15.30
C GLN A 13 12.84 -41.23 -14.69
N ASN A 14 11.69 -41.73 -15.14
CA ASN A 14 10.39 -41.32 -14.62
C ASN A 14 10.13 -41.74 -13.15
N LEU A 15 10.89 -42.70 -12.60
CA LEU A 15 10.80 -43.06 -11.18
C LEU A 15 11.54 -42.08 -10.26
N PHE A 16 12.58 -41.41 -10.75
CA PHE A 16 13.46 -40.56 -9.94
C PHE A 16 13.35 -39.07 -10.26
N TYR A 17 12.85 -38.72 -11.44
CA TYR A 17 12.72 -37.34 -11.90
C TYR A 17 11.27 -36.97 -12.12
N LEU A 18 10.98 -35.69 -11.90
CA LEU A 18 9.67 -35.13 -12.22
C LEU A 18 9.46 -35.17 -13.73
N SER A 19 8.29 -35.66 -14.14
CA SER A 19 7.88 -35.50 -15.52
C SER A 19 7.63 -34.01 -15.83
N SER A 20 7.61 -33.69 -17.11
CA SER A 20 7.23 -32.35 -17.58
C SER A 20 5.83 -31.96 -17.10
N GLU A 21 4.91 -32.92 -17.02
CA GLU A 21 3.54 -32.71 -16.53
C GLU A 21 3.52 -32.35 -15.04
N MET A 22 4.26 -33.10 -14.21
CA MET A 22 4.39 -32.81 -12.78
C MET A 22 5.03 -31.45 -12.54
N THR A 23 6.06 -31.12 -13.31
CA THR A 23 6.74 -29.82 -13.23
C THR A 23 5.80 -28.68 -13.62
N ASN A 24 5.00 -28.86 -14.66
CA ASN A 24 4.01 -27.88 -15.08
C ASN A 24 2.93 -27.67 -14.01
N GLU A 25 2.43 -28.74 -13.40
CA GLU A 25 1.45 -28.64 -12.31
C GLU A 25 2.00 -27.86 -11.11
N ILE A 26 3.23 -28.19 -10.68
CA ILE A 26 3.93 -27.48 -9.59
C ILE A 26 4.06 -25.99 -9.93
N ASN A 27 4.46 -25.66 -11.15
CA ASN A 27 4.61 -24.27 -11.57
C ASN A 27 3.27 -23.52 -11.59
N GLN A 28 2.18 -24.17 -12.01
CA GLN A 28 0.84 -23.57 -11.98
C GLN A 28 0.35 -23.32 -10.56
N GLU A 29 0.54 -24.28 -9.66
CA GLU A 29 0.17 -24.12 -8.25
C GLU A 29 1.01 -23.05 -7.56
N LEU A 30 2.32 -23.01 -7.84
CA LEU A 30 3.20 -21.96 -7.32
C LEU A 30 2.77 -20.57 -7.81
N TYR A 31 2.42 -20.45 -9.10
CA TYR A 31 1.92 -19.20 -9.66
C TYR A 31 0.63 -18.75 -8.97
N LYS A 32 -0.35 -19.66 -8.80
CA LYS A 32 -1.61 -19.36 -8.10
C LYS A 32 -1.35 -18.88 -6.67
N TYR A 33 -0.47 -19.57 -5.94
CA TYR A 33 -0.12 -19.20 -4.58
C TYR A 33 0.52 -17.80 -4.49
N LEU A 34 1.48 -17.51 -5.36
CA LEU A 34 2.13 -16.19 -5.40
C LEU A 34 1.15 -15.08 -5.80
N GLN A 35 0.23 -15.36 -6.72
CA GLN A 35 -0.80 -14.41 -7.13
C GLN A 35 -1.68 -13.99 -5.94
N ILE A 36 -2.11 -14.95 -5.10
CA ILE A 36 -2.89 -14.67 -3.89
C ILE A 36 -2.14 -13.72 -2.95
N ILE A 37 -0.85 -13.98 -2.70
CA ILE A 37 -0.02 -13.13 -1.84
C ILE A 37 0.08 -11.71 -2.40
N ILE A 38 0.31 -11.58 -3.70
CA ILE A 38 0.44 -10.27 -4.36
C ILE A 38 -0.88 -9.50 -4.25
N ASP A 39 -2.01 -10.16 -4.51
CA ASP A 39 -3.33 -9.54 -4.44
C ASP A 39 -3.65 -9.05 -3.01
N GLU A 40 -3.30 -9.83 -1.99
CA GLU A 40 -3.43 -9.42 -0.58
C GLU A 40 -2.54 -8.22 -0.24
N LEU A 41 -1.28 -8.22 -0.69
CA LEU A 41 -0.36 -7.11 -0.46
C LEU A 41 -0.83 -5.81 -1.13
N ILE A 42 -1.33 -5.90 -2.36
CA ILE A 42 -1.91 -4.76 -3.08
C ILE A 42 -3.12 -4.23 -2.33
N ASN A 43 -4.05 -5.10 -1.93
CA ASN A 43 -5.24 -4.69 -1.18
C ASN A 43 -4.88 -4.01 0.15
N ASN A 44 -3.93 -4.57 0.90
CA ASN A 44 -3.45 -3.96 2.14
C ASN A 44 -2.82 -2.58 1.92
N LEU A 45 -2.05 -2.42 0.84
CA LEU A 45 -1.44 -1.15 0.47
C LEU A 45 -2.50 -0.11 0.06
N ILE A 46 -3.51 -0.51 -0.72
CA ILE A 46 -4.65 0.34 -1.08
C ILE A 46 -5.41 0.77 0.18
N ILE A 47 -5.76 -0.15 1.08
CA ILE A 47 -6.44 0.17 2.34
C ILE A 47 -5.63 1.16 3.18
N LYS A 48 -4.31 0.96 3.27
CA LYS A 48 -3.41 1.89 3.99
C LYS A 48 -3.41 3.28 3.34
N LEU A 49 -3.36 3.36 2.01
CA LEU A 49 -3.43 4.62 1.29
C LEU A 49 -4.79 5.32 1.49
N MET A 50 -5.89 4.56 1.48
CA MET A 50 -7.23 5.10 1.74
C MET A 50 -7.37 5.63 3.17
N LYS A 51 -6.93 4.88 4.18
CA LYS A 51 -6.90 5.36 5.58
C LYS A 51 -6.06 6.63 5.73
N ASN A 52 -4.89 6.67 5.09
CA ASN A 52 -4.08 7.87 5.06
C ASN A 52 -4.83 9.02 4.37
N SER A 53 -5.59 8.77 3.30
CA SER A 53 -6.37 9.77 2.58
C SER A 53 -7.56 10.32 3.39
N GLU A 54 -8.16 9.51 4.26
CA GLU A 54 -9.24 9.90 5.18
C GLU A 54 -8.71 10.72 6.35
N GLN A 55 -7.54 10.38 6.90
CA GLN A 55 -6.80 11.25 7.83
C GLN A 55 -6.32 12.54 7.16
N VAL A 56 -6.12 12.51 5.83
CA VAL A 56 -5.91 13.66 4.93
C VAL A 56 -7.25 14.35 4.59
N GLY A 57 -8.32 14.10 5.36
CA GLY A 57 -9.41 15.04 5.61
C GLY A 57 -8.89 16.34 6.24
N PHE A 58 -7.86 16.95 5.65
CA PHE A 58 -7.40 18.28 5.94
C PHE A 58 -8.61 19.16 5.82
N ILE A 59 -9.03 19.67 6.97
CA ILE A 59 -9.95 20.79 7.09
C ILE A 59 -9.52 21.79 6.02
N LYS A 60 -10.34 21.94 4.97
CA LYS A 60 -10.11 22.87 3.87
C LYS A 60 -10.38 24.28 4.39
N LYS A 61 -9.59 24.71 5.38
CA LYS A 61 -9.73 25.94 6.13
C LYS A 61 -8.65 26.91 5.70
N CYS A 62 -9.06 28.13 5.39
CA CYS A 62 -8.11 29.22 5.21
C CYS A 62 -7.54 29.61 6.57
N LEU A 63 -6.21 29.65 6.71
CA LEU A 63 -5.57 30.08 7.96
C LEU A 63 -5.75 31.57 8.22
N ASN A 64 -5.96 32.37 7.16
CA ASN A 64 -6.11 33.82 7.27
C ASN A 64 -7.54 34.21 7.68
N CYS A 65 -8.55 33.76 6.94
CA CYS A 65 -9.95 34.17 7.18
C CYS A 65 -10.84 33.07 7.78
N GLN A 66 -10.25 31.92 8.14
CA GLN A 66 -10.92 30.80 8.79
C GLN A 66 -12.08 30.14 8.03
N THR A 67 -12.33 30.54 6.79
CA THR A 67 -13.34 29.91 5.92
C THR A 67 -13.00 28.44 5.71
N SER A 68 -13.93 27.54 6.04
CA SER A 68 -13.80 26.08 5.90
C SER A 68 -14.43 25.56 4.60
N ASN A 69 -14.29 24.27 4.30
CA ASN A 69 -14.86 23.59 3.12
C ASN A 69 -14.45 24.23 1.77
N ILE A 70 -13.25 24.81 1.68
CA ILE A 70 -12.76 25.47 0.47
C ILE A 70 -12.37 24.45 -0.62
N ASN A 71 -12.84 24.67 -1.84
CA ASN A 71 -12.33 23.94 -3.00
C ASN A 71 -10.91 24.42 -3.39
N ASN A 72 -9.89 23.60 -3.13
CA ASN A 72 -8.47 23.96 -3.35
C ASN A 72 -8.00 23.85 -4.83
N LYS A 73 -8.91 23.66 -5.81
CA LYS A 73 -8.53 23.56 -7.24
C LYS A 73 -7.73 24.76 -7.75
N LYS A 74 -7.95 25.96 -7.21
CA LYS A 74 -7.26 27.21 -7.61
C LYS A 74 -6.11 27.64 -6.69
N GLN A 75 -5.80 26.86 -5.64
CA GLN A 75 -4.83 27.23 -4.58
C GLN A 75 -5.05 28.60 -3.91
N LEU A 76 -6.24 29.20 -4.05
CA LEU A 76 -6.59 30.50 -3.50
C LEU A 76 -7.85 30.38 -2.65
N CYS A 77 -7.87 31.06 -1.51
CA CYS A 77 -9.07 31.19 -0.71
C CYS A 77 -10.11 32.03 -1.47
N PRO A 78 -11.35 31.55 -1.65
CA PRO A 78 -12.38 32.31 -2.36
C PRO A 78 -12.84 33.57 -1.61
N ASN A 79 -12.58 33.67 -0.30
CA ASN A 79 -13.03 34.78 0.53
C ASN A 79 -11.98 35.89 0.67
N CYS A 80 -10.71 35.53 0.88
CA CYS A 80 -9.63 36.49 1.12
C CYS A 80 -8.49 36.45 0.08
N ASN A 81 -8.63 35.66 -0.99
CA ASN A 81 -7.64 35.47 -2.06
C ASN A 81 -6.23 35.08 -1.58
N THR A 82 -6.08 34.65 -0.33
CA THR A 82 -4.80 34.20 0.19
C THR A 82 -4.48 32.83 -0.37
N LYS A 83 -3.20 32.59 -0.69
CA LYS A 83 -2.72 31.29 -1.16
C LYS A 83 -2.92 30.22 -0.09
N LEU A 84 -3.61 29.14 -0.45
CA LEU A 84 -3.86 28.02 0.46
C LEU A 84 -2.60 27.16 0.61
N PRO A 85 -2.33 26.61 1.80
CA PRO A 85 -1.20 25.72 2.01
C PRO A 85 -1.36 24.44 1.18
N THR A 86 -0.23 23.91 0.70
CA THR A 86 -0.15 22.57 0.11
C THR A 86 -0.38 21.51 1.18
N ILE A 87 -0.83 20.31 0.79
CA ILE A 87 -1.08 19.18 1.72
C ILE A 87 0.13 18.92 2.64
N SER A 88 1.36 18.97 2.10
CA SER A 88 2.59 18.77 2.88
C SER A 88 2.81 19.84 3.96
N LYS A 89 2.43 21.10 3.69
CA LYS A 89 2.50 22.20 4.66
C LYS A 89 1.35 22.13 5.66
N ALA A 90 0.15 21.76 5.21
CA ALA A 90 -1.00 21.57 6.09
C ALA A 90 -0.78 20.46 7.13
N LYS A 91 -0.05 19.39 6.77
CA LYS A 91 0.41 18.34 7.70
C LYS A 91 1.25 18.91 8.85
N GLN A 92 2.25 19.72 8.53
CA GLN A 92 3.14 20.35 9.52
C GLN A 92 2.41 21.34 10.44
N LEU A 93 1.35 21.99 9.95
CA LEU A 93 0.57 22.93 10.75
C LEU A 93 -0.49 22.27 11.64
N ASN A 94 -0.94 21.06 11.29
CA ASN A 94 -1.95 20.32 12.04
C ASN A 94 -1.34 19.29 13.01
N GLU A 95 -0.01 19.12 13.01
CA GLU A 95 0.67 18.49 14.14
C GLU A 95 0.41 19.35 15.39
N PRO A 96 -0.05 18.77 16.51
CA PRO A 96 -0.27 19.53 17.72
C PRO A 96 1.02 20.27 18.10
N LEU A 97 0.89 21.58 18.33
CA LEU A 97 1.87 22.43 19.02
C LEU A 97 2.09 21.89 20.45
N GLU A 98 2.74 20.75 20.62
CA GLU A 98 3.14 20.25 21.94
C GLU A 98 4.48 20.81 22.43
N VAL A 99 5.12 21.74 21.69
CA VAL A 99 6.46 22.23 22.05
C VAL A 99 6.51 23.72 22.45
N ALA A 100 5.38 24.45 22.49
CA ALA A 100 5.43 25.91 22.76
C ALA A 100 5.12 26.35 24.20
N ASN A 101 4.66 25.48 25.11
CA ASN A 101 4.20 25.92 26.45
C ASN A 101 5.03 25.45 27.65
N ILE A 102 6.18 24.79 27.45
CA ILE A 102 7.06 24.40 28.58
C ILE A 102 7.99 25.55 29.03
N ALA A 103 8.21 26.59 28.19
CA ALA A 103 9.21 27.62 28.47
C ALA A 103 8.71 28.91 29.17
N LYS A 104 7.47 28.98 29.67
CA LYS A 104 6.94 30.20 30.35
C LYS A 104 6.43 30.00 31.78
N LYS A 105 6.76 28.87 32.43
CA LYS A 105 6.39 28.64 33.84
C LYS A 105 7.59 28.32 34.74
N SER A 106 8.70 29.01 34.49
CA SER A 106 9.84 29.06 35.41
C SER A 106 10.42 30.47 35.40
N LEU A 107 9.76 31.37 36.12
CA LEU A 107 10.31 32.56 36.77
C LEU A 107 9.30 33.04 37.82
#